data_AF-A0A6C0IGR4-F1
#
_entry.id   AF-A0A6C0IGR4-F1
#
_cell.length_a   1.000
_cell.length_b   1.000
_cell.length_c   1.000
_cell.angle_alpha   90.00
_cell.angle_beta   90.00
_cell.angle_gamma   90.00
#
_symmetry.space_group_name_H-M   'P 1'
#
loop_
_entity.id
_entity.type
_entity.pdbx_description
1 polymer ?
#
loop_
_entity_poly.entity_id
_entity_poly.type
_entity_poly.pdbx_seq_one_letter_code
_entity_poly.pdbx_strand_id
1 'polypeptide(L)'
;MDDIKYRLTDYKYNFLSNMKEYLETDFLFYGSIKRIDYLENNSDIDIAILTDNPASMLAKIKNFLNIKNTRIKKIYQTFNNQPLLVNGYKFTYNDDNNNWSFDVVIYDEIYRDMIIKDIYYINNLPIYVTILLYILKFLYYRLHLISSSVFWDTKNKIFSLALSKKSATL
;
A
#
# COMPACT_ATOMS: atom_id res chain seq x y z
N MET A 1 -3.02 -11.84 -6.85
CA MET A 1 -3.47 -12.35 -5.53
C MET A 1 -2.68 -13.58 -5.14
N ASP A 2 -2.48 -14.55 -6.03
CA ASP A 2 -1.68 -15.77 -5.76
C ASP A 2 -0.27 -15.45 -5.23
N ASP A 3 0.32 -14.39 -5.76
CA ASP A 3 1.64 -13.87 -5.42
C ASP A 3 1.80 -13.35 -3.98
N ILE A 4 0.69 -13.13 -3.26
CA ILE A 4 0.68 -12.74 -1.85
C ILE A 4 -0.07 -13.72 -0.95
N LYS A 5 -0.64 -14.80 -1.50
CA LYS A 5 -1.51 -15.74 -0.77
C LYS A 5 -0.84 -16.29 0.49
N TYR A 6 0.42 -16.71 0.39
CA TYR A 6 1.19 -17.28 1.51
C TYR A 6 1.54 -16.28 2.62
N ARG A 7 1.23 -14.99 2.43
CA ARG A 7 1.46 -13.90 3.40
C ARG A 7 0.18 -13.49 4.12
N LEU A 8 -0.96 -13.98 3.66
CA LEU A 8 -2.27 -13.66 4.22
C LEU A 8 -2.81 -14.87 4.97
N THR A 9 -3.58 -14.61 6.03
CA THR A 9 -4.45 -15.63 6.61
C THR A 9 -5.58 -15.96 5.63
N ASP A 10 -6.19 -17.14 5.76
CA ASP A 10 -7.32 -17.55 4.92
C ASP A 10 -8.46 -16.52 4.97
N TYR A 11 -8.72 -15.95 6.15
CA TYR A 11 -9.71 -14.88 6.31
C TYR A 11 -9.39 -13.66 5.44
N LYS A 12 -8.17 -13.12 5.53
CA LYS A 12 -7.74 -11.94 4.76
C LYS A 12 -7.75 -12.21 3.26
N TYR A 13 -7.30 -13.40 2.86
CA TYR A 13 -7.32 -13.83 1.47
C TYR A 13 -8.76 -13.87 0.93
N ASN A 14 -9.67 -14.56 1.62
CA ASN A 14 -11.06 -14.69 1.20
C ASN A 14 -11.77 -13.33 1.18
N PHE A 15 -11.52 -12.46 2.17
CA PHE A 15 -12.09 -11.11 2.19
C PHE A 15 -11.66 -10.31 0.96
N LEU A 16 -10.36 -10.28 0.65
CA LEU A 16 -9.82 -9.54 -0.49
C LEU A 16 -10.25 -10.16 -1.82
N SER A 17 -10.37 -11.49 -1.91
CA SER A 17 -10.93 -12.20 -3.08
C SER A 17 -12.37 -11.79 -3.34
N ASN A 18 -13.23 -11.82 -2.31
CA ASN A 18 -14.63 -11.42 -2.43
C ASN A 18 -14.77 -9.94 -2.82
N MET A 19 -13.91 -9.08 -2.25
CA MET A 19 -13.87 -7.67 -2.63
C MET A 19 -13.45 -7.51 -4.10
N LYS A 20 -12.42 -8.23 -4.55
CA LYS A 20 -11.94 -8.21 -5.93
C LYS A 20 -13.05 -8.63 -6.90
N GLU A 21 -13.74 -9.71 -6.58
CA GLU A 21 -14.84 -10.25 -7.38
C GLU A 21 -16.02 -9.27 -7.45
N TYR A 22 -16.47 -8.73 -6.31
CA TYR A 22 -17.57 -7.77 -6.26
C TYR A 22 -17.26 -6.46 -7.01
N LEU A 23 -16.01 -6.00 -6.96
CA LEU A 23 -15.59 -4.78 -7.65
C LEU A 23 -15.32 -5.00 -9.14
N GLU A 24 -15.16 -6.25 -9.58
CA GLU A 24 -14.84 -6.65 -10.96
C GLU A 24 -13.57 -5.94 -11.47
N THR A 25 -12.55 -5.83 -10.61
CA THR A 25 -11.33 -5.10 -10.92
C THR A 25 -10.08 -5.80 -10.38
N ASP A 26 -8.93 -5.52 -10.97
CA ASP A 26 -7.67 -6.04 -10.49
C ASP A 26 -7.10 -5.21 -9.35
N PHE A 27 -6.50 -5.91 -8.39
CA PHE A 27 -5.79 -5.29 -7.27
C PHE A 27 -4.30 -5.31 -7.53
N LEU A 28 -3.71 -4.12 -7.60
CA LEU A 28 -2.28 -3.93 -7.68
C LEU A 28 -1.73 -3.80 -6.26
N PHE A 29 -1.27 -4.92 -5.70
CA PHE A 29 -0.65 -4.92 -4.38
C PHE A 29 0.74 -4.28 -4.43
N TYR A 30 1.02 -3.43 -3.44
CA TYR A 30 2.31 -2.79 -3.32
C TYR A 30 2.77 -2.65 -1.87
N GLY A 31 3.98 -2.16 -1.68
CA GLY A 31 4.49 -1.94 -0.33
C GLY A 31 5.02 -3.22 0.31
N SER A 32 4.93 -3.30 1.64
CA SER A 32 5.63 -4.35 2.36
C SER A 32 5.08 -5.74 2.10
N ILE A 33 3.79 -5.90 1.79
CA ILE A 33 3.16 -7.19 1.42
C ILE A 33 3.84 -7.86 0.21
N LYS A 34 4.51 -7.08 -0.65
CA LYS A 34 5.26 -7.56 -1.82
C LYS A 34 6.75 -7.77 -1.56
N ARG A 35 7.24 -7.48 -0.35
CA ARG A 35 8.67 -7.49 0.01
C ARG A 35 8.95 -8.42 1.18
N ILE A 36 10.24 -8.67 1.45
CA ILE A 36 10.66 -9.52 2.56
C ILE A 36 10.46 -8.86 3.93
N ASP A 37 10.26 -7.54 4.01
CA ASP A 37 10.02 -6.82 5.26
C ASP A 37 8.56 -6.91 5.76
N TYR A 38 7.69 -7.68 5.11
CA TYR A 38 6.34 -7.93 5.59
C TYR A 38 6.35 -8.68 6.91
N LEU A 39 5.65 -8.15 7.91
CA LEU A 39 5.36 -8.86 9.15
C LEU A 39 3.85 -9.03 9.26
N GLU A 40 3.40 -10.29 9.27
CA GLU A 40 2.00 -10.62 9.47
C GLU A 40 1.46 -9.93 10.74
N ASN A 41 0.26 -9.34 10.63
CA ASN A 41 -0.45 -8.57 11.68
C ASN A 41 0.23 -7.27 12.14
N ASN A 42 1.44 -6.97 11.69
CA ASN A 42 2.17 -5.73 12.04
C ASN A 42 2.47 -4.86 10.82
N SER A 43 2.08 -5.30 9.63
CA SER A 43 2.25 -4.59 8.38
C SER A 43 0.90 -4.44 7.69
N ASP A 44 0.59 -3.20 7.31
CA ASP A 44 -0.58 -2.89 6.50
C ASP A 44 -0.47 -3.54 5.11
N ILE A 45 -1.62 -3.77 4.50
CA ILE A 45 -1.74 -4.23 3.11
C ILE A 45 -2.07 -3.00 2.25
N ASP A 46 -1.19 -2.64 1.32
CA ASP A 46 -1.42 -1.54 0.41
C ASP A 46 -1.90 -2.05 -0.96
N ILE A 47 -3.00 -1.47 -1.44
CA ILE A 47 -3.68 -1.87 -2.69
C ILE A 47 -3.92 -0.64 -3.55
N ALA A 48 -3.57 -0.72 -4.83
CA ALA A 48 -3.98 0.26 -5.84
C ALA A 48 -5.02 -0.35 -6.79
N ILE A 49 -6.02 0.46 -7.15
CA ILE A 49 -7.06 0.15 -8.12
C ILE A 49 -6.99 1.20 -9.23
N LEU A 50 -6.96 0.75 -10.47
CA LEU A 50 -7.06 1.59 -11.67
C LEU A 50 -8.44 1.40 -12.29
N THR A 51 -9.09 2.50 -12.67
CA THR A 51 -10.46 2.46 -13.21
C THR A 51 -10.78 3.68 -14.06
N ASP A 52 -11.55 3.49 -15.12
CA ASP A 52 -12.08 4.59 -15.95
C ASP A 52 -13.10 5.46 -15.22
N ASN A 53 -13.66 4.97 -14.09
CA ASN A 53 -14.67 5.70 -13.33
C ASN A 53 -14.42 5.60 -11.82
N PRO A 54 -13.52 6.44 -11.27
CA PRO A 54 -13.21 6.45 -9.84
C PRO A 54 -14.43 6.73 -8.96
N ALA A 55 -15.39 7.52 -9.42
CA ALA A 55 -16.60 7.85 -8.66
C ALA A 55 -17.51 6.61 -8.49
N SER A 56 -17.74 5.84 -9.56
CA SER A 56 -18.48 4.59 -9.51
C SER A 56 -17.77 3.53 -8.67
N MET A 57 -16.45 3.39 -8.84
CA MET A 57 -15.63 2.46 -8.04
C MET A 57 -15.72 2.78 -6.54
N LEU A 58 -15.64 4.06 -6.17
CA LEU A 58 -15.85 4.49 -4.78
C LEU A 58 -17.25 4.14 -4.26
N ALA A 59 -18.29 4.26 -5.08
CA ALA A 59 -19.64 3.89 -4.67
C ALA A 59 -19.76 2.39 -4.41
N LYS A 60 -19.21 1.54 -5.30
CA LYS A 60 -19.15 0.09 -5.10
C LYS A 60 -18.40 -0.28 -3.81
N ILE A 61 -17.21 0.29 -3.61
CA ILE A 61 -16.38 0.06 -2.41
C ILE A 61 -17.10 0.47 -1.13
N LYS A 62 -17.76 1.63 -1.12
CA LYS A 62 -18.54 2.10 0.04
C LYS A 62 -19.63 1.12 0.41
N ASN A 63 -20.34 0.59 -0.59
CA ASN A 63 -21.40 -0.39 -0.37
C ASN A 63 -20.83 -1.69 0.21
N PHE A 64 -19.77 -2.22 -0.41
CA PHE A 64 -19.12 -3.46 0.02
C PHE A 64 -18.58 -3.38 1.45
N LEU A 65 -17.84 -2.31 1.77
CA LEU A 65 -17.20 -2.14 3.08
C LEU A 65 -18.12 -1.50 4.14
N ASN A 66 -19.32 -1.07 3.76
CA ASN A 66 -20.25 -0.32 4.60
C ASN A 66 -19.60 0.91 5.27
N ILE A 67 -18.80 1.69 4.51
CA ILE A 67 -18.06 2.85 5.02
C ILE A 67 -18.70 4.19 4.63
N LYS A 68 -18.60 5.17 5.53
CA LYS A 68 -19.07 6.55 5.30
C LYS A 68 -18.08 7.37 4.45
N ASN A 69 -18.59 8.36 3.72
CA ASN A 69 -17.80 9.29 2.88
C ASN A 69 -16.62 9.96 3.63
N THR A 70 -16.77 10.20 4.93
CA THR A 70 -15.77 10.89 5.76
C THR A 70 -14.44 10.14 5.89
N ARG A 71 -14.42 8.84 5.56
CA ARG A 71 -13.19 8.02 5.60
C ARG A 71 -12.39 8.06 4.30
N ILE A 72 -12.93 8.66 3.24
CA ILE A 72 -12.27 8.76 1.94
C ILE A 72 -11.62 10.13 1.80
N LYS A 73 -10.31 10.14 1.57
CA LYS A 73 -9.51 11.33 1.37
C LYS A 73 -9.16 11.45 -0.10
N LYS A 74 -9.40 12.62 -0.70
CA LYS A 74 -8.84 12.93 -2.01
C LYS A 74 -7.34 13.18 -1.85
N ILE A 75 -6.54 12.57 -2.71
CA ILE A 75 -5.09 12.70 -2.69
C ILE A 75 -4.60 13.32 -3.99
N TYR A 76 -3.47 14.01 -3.86
CA TYR A 76 -2.76 14.65 -4.94
C TYR A 76 -1.31 14.20 -4.82
N GLN A 77 -0.81 13.47 -5.82
CA GLN A 77 0.53 12.90 -5.79
C GLN A 77 1.29 13.26 -7.05
N THR A 78 2.59 13.48 -6.90
CA THR A 78 3.52 13.60 -8.01
C THR A 78 4.36 12.33 -8.06
N PHE A 79 4.59 11.82 -9.27
CA PHE A 79 5.39 10.62 -9.50
C PHE A 79 6.66 10.99 -10.25
N ASN A 80 7.82 10.50 -9.79
CA ASN A 80 9.12 10.58 -10.47
C ASN A 80 9.49 11.97 -11.01
N ASN A 81 9.45 13.02 -10.17
CA ASN A 81 9.80 14.39 -10.55
C ASN A 81 9.05 14.95 -11.78
N GLN A 82 7.94 14.31 -12.18
CA GLN A 82 7.10 14.85 -13.23
C GLN A 82 6.19 15.94 -12.64
N PRO A 83 5.98 17.06 -13.36
CA PRO A 83 5.10 18.14 -12.91
C PRO A 83 3.62 17.74 -12.92
N LEU A 84 3.29 16.55 -13.44
CA LEU A 84 1.92 16.07 -13.52
C LEU A 84 1.40 15.69 -12.12
N LEU A 85 0.38 16.43 -11.68
CA LEU A 85 -0.34 16.15 -10.46
C LEU A 85 -1.38 15.05 -10.72
N VAL A 86 -1.14 13.87 -10.19
CA VAL A 86 -2.06 12.74 -10.28
C VAL A 86 -3.06 12.82 -9.13
N ASN A 87 -4.33 12.82 -9.49
CA ASN A 87 -5.44 12.84 -8.54
C ASN A 87 -5.90 11.42 -8.26
N GLY A 88 -6.23 11.14 -7.00
CA GLY A 88 -6.81 9.86 -6.61
C GLY A 88 -7.64 9.97 -5.35
N TYR A 89 -8.08 8.81 -4.88
CA TYR A 89 -8.81 8.67 -3.63
C TYR A 89 -8.15 7.61 -2.77
N LYS A 90 -7.84 7.94 -1.53
CA LYS A 90 -7.30 7.01 -0.54
C LYS A 90 -8.29 6.80 0.58
N PHE A 91 -8.43 5.55 1.02
CA PHE A 91 -9.07 5.24 2.29
C PHE A 91 -8.31 4.11 3.00
N THR A 92 -8.49 4.08 4.31
CA THR A 92 -8.01 3.01 5.18
C THR A 92 -9.23 2.27 5.72
N TYR A 93 -9.25 0.96 5.55
CA TYR A 93 -10.23 0.08 6.17
C TYR A 93 -9.60 -0.59 7.39
N ASN A 94 -10.33 -0.59 8.50
CA ASN A 94 -9.96 -1.26 9.74
C ASN A 94 -11.10 -2.22 10.09
N ASP A 95 -10.74 -3.46 10.36
CA ASP A 95 -11.61 -4.47 10.92
C ASP A 95 -11.11 -4.82 12.32
N ASP A 96 -11.73 -4.15 13.29
CA ASP A 96 -11.37 -4.28 14.70
C ASP A 96 -11.68 -5.69 15.23
N ASN A 97 -12.62 -6.42 14.61
CA ASN A 97 -12.99 -7.78 15.04
C ASN A 97 -11.92 -8.81 14.69
N ASN A 98 -11.28 -8.66 13.52
CA ASN A 98 -10.22 -9.55 13.05
C ASN A 98 -8.82 -8.94 13.16
N ASN A 99 -8.69 -7.79 13.83
CA ASN A 99 -7.45 -7.06 14.10
C ASN A 99 -6.55 -6.89 12.85
N TRP A 100 -7.10 -6.33 11.79
CA TRP A 100 -6.33 -6.02 10.58
C TRP A 100 -6.84 -4.78 9.85
N SER A 101 -5.94 -4.21 9.06
CA SER A 101 -6.16 -3.00 8.28
C SER A 101 -5.60 -3.17 6.87
N PHE A 102 -6.18 -2.42 5.94
CA PHE A 102 -5.61 -2.26 4.61
C PHE A 102 -5.89 -0.86 4.08
N ASP A 103 -4.97 -0.39 3.25
CA ASP A 103 -5.07 0.87 2.53
C ASP A 103 -5.40 0.60 1.08
N VAL A 104 -6.42 1.30 0.56
CA VAL A 104 -6.71 1.31 -0.87
C VAL A 104 -6.52 2.71 -1.41
N VAL A 105 -5.87 2.78 -2.57
CA VAL A 105 -5.80 3.97 -3.39
C VAL A 105 -6.43 3.70 -4.75
N ILE A 106 -7.31 4.58 -5.19
CA ILE A 106 -7.99 4.50 -6.47
C ILE A 106 -7.47 5.64 -7.34
N TYR A 107 -6.99 5.29 -8.53
CA TYR A 107 -6.59 6.25 -9.55
C TYR A 107 -7.43 6.06 -10.80
N ASP A 108 -7.48 7.13 -11.58
CA ASP A 108 -8.00 7.08 -12.94
C ASP A 108 -7.05 6.26 -13.83
N GLU A 109 -7.65 5.47 -14.72
CA GLU A 109 -6.97 4.60 -15.69
C GLU A 109 -5.94 5.36 -16.56
N ILE A 110 -6.18 6.64 -16.84
CA ILE A 110 -5.26 7.47 -17.64
C ILE A 110 -3.85 7.56 -17.03
N TYR A 111 -3.69 7.27 -15.74
CA TYR A 111 -2.40 7.32 -15.04
C TYR A 111 -1.71 5.94 -14.93
N ARG A 112 -2.25 4.89 -15.57
CA ARG A 112 -1.80 3.50 -15.45
C ARG A 112 -0.28 3.34 -15.48
N ASP A 113 0.38 3.84 -16.52
CA ASP A 113 1.82 3.62 -16.71
C ASP A 113 2.65 4.24 -15.59
N MET A 114 2.24 5.42 -15.11
CA MET A 114 2.91 6.09 -14.00
C MET A 114 2.74 5.32 -12.69
N ILE A 115 1.52 4.86 -12.40
CA ILE A 115 1.20 4.11 -11.19
C ILE A 115 1.90 2.74 -11.19
N ILE A 116 1.86 2.00 -12.31
CA ILE A 116 2.52 0.70 -12.42
C ILE A 116 4.04 0.85 -12.24
N LYS A 117 4.65 1.88 -12.83
CA LYS A 117 6.09 2.15 -12.68
C LYS A 117 6.45 2.45 -11.23
N ASP A 118 5.64 3.25 -10.54
CA ASP A 118 5.87 3.57 -9.13
C ASP A 118 5.72 2.34 -8.22
N ILE A 119 4.64 1.57 -8.39
CA ILE A 119 4.42 0.30 -7.69
C ILE A 119 5.59 -0.66 -7.91
N TYR A 120 6.06 -0.77 -9.15
CA TYR A 120 7.23 -1.59 -9.47
C TYR A 120 8.46 -1.16 -8.67
N TYR A 121 8.73 0.15 -8.55
CA TYR A 121 9.85 0.64 -7.77
C TYR A 121 9.69 0.44 -6.26
N ILE A 122 8.50 0.65 -5.72
CA ILE A 122 8.19 0.41 -4.30
C ILE A 122 8.33 -1.07 -3.95
N ASN A 123 7.98 -1.97 -4.87
CA ASN A 123 8.06 -3.41 -4.66
C ASN A 123 9.49 -3.94 -4.85
N ASN A 124 10.27 -3.34 -5.74
CA ASN A 124 11.64 -3.77 -6.06
C ASN A 124 12.69 -2.83 -5.44
N LEU A 125 12.62 -2.66 -4.12
CA LEU A 125 13.66 -1.99 -3.36
C LEU A 125 14.93 -2.85 -3.31
N PRO A 126 16.13 -2.24 -3.27
CA PRO A 126 17.37 -2.99 -3.09
C PRO A 126 17.32 -3.87 -1.83
N ILE A 127 17.88 -5.08 -1.91
CA ILE A 127 17.78 -6.07 -0.82
C ILE A 127 18.28 -5.53 0.52
N TYR A 128 19.37 -4.77 0.53
CA TYR A 128 19.91 -4.16 1.75
C TYR A 128 18.93 -3.20 2.41
N VAL A 129 18.10 -2.47 1.64
CA VAL A 129 17.05 -1.58 2.16
C VAL A 129 15.97 -2.41 2.84
N THR A 130 15.53 -3.49 2.20
CA THR A 130 14.49 -4.36 2.77
C THR A 130 14.95 -5.10 4.03
N ILE A 131 16.23 -5.49 4.09
CA ILE A 131 16.84 -6.08 5.30
C ILE A 131 16.86 -5.05 6.44
N LEU A 132 17.28 -3.81 6.17
CA LEU A 132 17.28 -2.74 7.18
C LEU A 132 15.87 -2.45 7.70
N LEU A 133 14.86 -2.42 6.81
CA LEU A 133 13.46 -2.27 7.20
C LEU A 133 12.97 -3.43 8.06
N TYR A 134 13.35 -4.67 7.71
CA TYR A 134 12.99 -5.85 8.50
C TYR A 134 13.60 -5.79 9.91
N ILE A 135 14.89 -5.47 10.03
CA ILE A 135 15.57 -5.30 11.33
C ILE A 135 14.89 -4.21 12.15
N LEU A 136 14.61 -3.06 11.53
CA LEU A 136 13.94 -1.94 12.21
C LEU A 136 12.56 -2.33 12.74
N LYS A 137 11.77 -3.05 11.93
CA LYS A 137 10.46 -3.58 12.34
C LYS A 137 10.59 -4.60 13.47
N PHE A 138 11.59 -5.49 13.42
CA PHE A 138 11.83 -6.46 14.48
C PHE A 138 12.16 -5.79 15.81
N LEU A 139 13.04 -4.78 15.80
CA LEU A 139 13.39 -3.99 16.99
C LEU A 139 12.18 -3.29 17.61
N TYR A 140 11.27 -2.77 16.78
CA TYR A 140 10.08 -2.05 17.23
C TYR A 140 8.95 -2.98 17.69
N TYR A 141 8.48 -3.87 16.81
CA TYR A 141 7.27 -4.66 17.04
C TYR A 141 7.48 -5.87 17.94
N ARG A 142 8.67 -6.48 17.92
CA ARG A 142 8.95 -7.68 18.72
C ARG A 142 9.75 -7.41 19.97
N LEU A 143 10.80 -6.58 19.88
CA LEU A 143 11.66 -6.31 21.03
C LEU A 143 11.26 -5.06 21.82
N HIS A 144 10.39 -4.21 21.27
CA HIS A 144 9.96 -2.95 21.88
C HIS A 144 11.13 -2.06 22.34
N LEU A 145 12.28 -2.14 21.65
CA LEU A 145 13.52 -1.43 22.02
C LEU A 145 13.52 0.05 21.61
N ILE A 146 12.66 0.42 20.67
CA ILE A 146 12.59 1.78 20.14
C ILE A 146 11.18 2.33 20.25
N SER A 147 11.06 3.64 20.40
CA SER A 147 9.77 4.33 20.42
C SER A 147 9.19 4.45 19.01
N SER A 148 7.87 4.67 18.92
CA SER A 148 7.17 4.92 17.65
C SER A 148 7.81 6.07 16.85
N SER A 149 8.19 7.16 17.53
CA SER A 149 8.86 8.30 16.89
C SER A 149 10.17 7.90 16.22
N VAL A 150 11.04 7.17 16.94
CA VAL A 150 12.33 6.69 16.42
C VAL A 150 12.14 5.75 15.24
N PHE A 151 11.13 4.87 15.31
CA PHE A 151 10.78 3.97 14.22
C PHE A 151 10.41 4.75 12.95
N TRP A 152 9.48 5.70 13.04
CA TRP A 152 9.02 6.49 11.89
C TRP A 152 10.13 7.35 11.29
N ASP A 153 10.92 8.04 12.11
CA ASP A 153 12.03 8.86 11.65
C ASP A 153 13.08 8.02 10.91
N THR A 154 13.46 6.87 11.47
CA THR A 154 14.45 5.98 10.86
C THR A 154 13.92 5.36 9.58
N LYS A 155 12.66 4.91 9.57
CA LYS A 155 11.99 4.39 8.38
C LYS A 155 11.99 5.43 7.25
N ASN A 156 11.62 6.68 7.55
CA ASN A 156 11.60 7.76 6.58
C ASN A 156 12.99 8.08 6.02
N LYS A 157 14.04 8.06 6.86
CA LYS A 157 15.43 8.21 6.42
C LYS A 157 15.89 7.07 5.51
N ILE A 158 15.51 5.83 5.80
CA ILE A 158 15.83 4.68 4.94
C ILE A 158 15.18 4.86 3.57
N PHE A 159 13.90 5.23 3.52
CA PHE A 159 13.19 5.47 2.26
C PHE A 159 13.75 6.65 1.47
N SER A 160 14.05 7.77 2.13
CA SER A 160 14.59 8.95 1.45
C SER A 160 15.94 8.64 0.80
N LEU A 161 16.82 7.89 1.47
CA LEU A 161 18.10 7.45 0.90
C LEU A 161 17.93 6.44 -0.24
N ALA A 162 16.98 5.52 -0.13
CA ALA A 162 16.72 4.51 -1.16
C ALA A 162 16.12 5.12 -2.44
N LEU A 163 15.21 6.08 -2.30
CA LEU A 163 14.49 6.70 -3.41
C LEU A 163 15.28 7.87 -4.04
N SER A 164 16.05 8.64 -3.25
CA SER A 164 16.90 9.74 -3.77
C SER A 164 18.07 9.25 -4.64
N LYS A 165 18.67 8.09 -4.33
CA LYS A 165 19.75 7.53 -5.16
C LYS A 165 19.29 7.13 -6.56
N LYS A 166 17.98 6.88 -6.73
CA LYS A 166 17.39 6.41 -7.98
C LYS A 166 17.08 7.54 -8.97
N SER A 167 16.94 8.79 -8.50
CA SER A 167 16.85 9.97 -9.38
C SER A 167 18.21 10.45 -9.90
N ALA A 168 19.32 9.92 -9.38
CA ALA A 168 20.69 10.27 -9.80
C ALA A 168 21.32 9.26 -10.79
N THR A 169 20.59 8.20 -11.16
CA THR A 169 21.09 7.11 -12.03
C THR A 169 20.23 6.90 -13.28
N LEU A 170 19.65 7.99 -13.82
CA LEU A 170 19.06 8.05 -15.16
C LEU A 170 19.74 9.16 -15.96
#